data_AF-A0A3B8HSA6-F1
#
_entry.id   AF-A0A3B8HSA6-F1
#
_cell.length_a   1.000
_cell.length_b   1.000
_cell.length_c   1.000
_cell.angle_alpha   90.00
_cell.angle_beta   90.00
_cell.angle_gamma   90.00
#
_symmetry.space_group_name_H-M   'P 1'
#
loop_
_entity.id
_entity.type
_entity.pdbx_description
1 polymer ?
#
loop_
_entity_poly.entity_id
_entity_poly.type
_entity_poly.pdbx_seq_one_letter_code
_entity_poly.pdbx_strand_id
1 'polypeptide(L)'
;RALKSPIEELNDQICPLPDKVKGMGLPELLPDQHFVLNLEQFRPEREGLTLPVPSPSITITITSPDGTYEHSSVAHSIENHQGHYYLPMDWLEYLFNARVSYNEAANILSIQTPDPEQIKSEIARIENVLIPDSSDEAIKLWGRGMQTRNGALQYAALSPQLRQAADQSPYVRQSYWVTGCSSPQVGLITIESRNELSDTKVEYTISFPEIFSGQTHAIATEKMVVEKLSSNGREGWFISQLVQSSGYGIIDGDNSLMDSQNADIDGDGQDETVQITGNNEQSVETNRKKR
;
A
#
# COMPACT_ATOMS: atom_id res chain seq x y z
N ARG A 1 33.49 -14.76 -14.10
CA ARG A 1 32.72 -13.49 -14.09
C ARG A 1 31.36 -13.85 -13.51
N ALA A 2 31.03 -13.44 -12.30
CA ALA A 2 29.72 -13.76 -11.71
C ALA A 2 28.65 -13.03 -12.54
N LEU A 3 27.61 -13.76 -12.97
CA LEU A 3 26.42 -13.16 -13.59
C LEU A 3 25.68 -12.40 -12.49
N LYS A 4 25.35 -11.13 -12.77
CA LYS A 4 24.49 -10.33 -11.87
C LYS A 4 23.14 -11.01 -11.75
N SER A 5 22.54 -10.94 -10.57
CA SER A 5 21.17 -11.46 -10.42
C SER A 5 20.18 -10.58 -11.20
N PRO A 6 19.03 -11.10 -11.65
CA PRO A 6 17.99 -10.29 -12.31
C PRO A 6 17.53 -9.08 -11.48
N ILE A 7 17.62 -9.19 -10.15
CA ILE A 7 17.30 -8.10 -9.20
C ILE A 7 18.38 -7.00 -9.25
N GLU A 8 19.65 -7.37 -9.39
CA GLU A 8 20.75 -6.41 -9.53
C GLU A 8 20.69 -5.69 -10.89
N GLU A 9 20.33 -6.39 -11.96
CA GLU A 9 20.15 -5.78 -13.29
C GLU A 9 18.96 -4.81 -13.32
N LEU A 10 17.85 -5.14 -12.64
CA LEU A 10 16.71 -4.24 -12.51
C LEU A 10 17.05 -3.00 -11.68
N ASN A 11 17.81 -3.17 -10.58
CA ASN A 11 18.22 -2.07 -9.71
C ASN A 11 19.13 -1.04 -10.41
N ASP A 12 19.93 -1.46 -11.40
CA ASP A 12 20.76 -0.55 -12.19
C ASP A 12 19.94 0.31 -13.17
N GLN A 13 18.69 -0.07 -13.45
CA GLN A 13 17.81 0.60 -14.41
C GLN A 13 16.80 1.56 -13.77
N ILE A 14 16.75 1.61 -12.45
CA ILE A 14 15.83 2.44 -11.67
C ILE A 14 16.62 3.38 -10.76
N CYS A 15 16.01 4.49 -10.35
CA CYS A 15 16.62 5.44 -9.45
C CYS A 15 17.10 4.74 -8.17
N PRO A 16 18.23 5.12 -7.57
CA PRO A 16 18.68 4.51 -6.33
C PRO A 16 17.84 5.00 -5.15
N LEU A 17 17.69 4.14 -4.14
CA LEU A 17 17.24 4.57 -2.81
C LEU A 17 18.39 5.31 -2.07
N PRO A 18 18.06 6.10 -1.03
CA PRO A 18 19.06 6.66 -0.13
C PRO A 18 20.02 5.60 0.41
N ASP A 19 21.32 5.90 0.43
CA ASP A 19 22.36 4.92 0.81
C ASP A 19 22.16 4.37 2.23
N LYS A 20 21.63 5.20 3.13
CA LYS A 20 21.27 4.84 4.51
C LYS A 20 20.24 3.71 4.63
N VAL A 21 19.49 3.41 3.57
CA VAL A 21 18.51 2.30 3.55
C VAL A 21 19.21 0.93 3.47
N LYS A 22 20.43 0.85 2.90
CA LYS A 22 21.12 -0.43 2.63
C LYS A 22 21.43 -1.26 3.89
N GLY A 23 21.45 -0.65 5.07
CA GLY A 23 21.69 -1.31 6.35
C GLY A 23 20.43 -1.59 7.17
N MET A 24 19.23 -1.32 6.64
CA MET A 24 17.98 -1.45 7.38
C MET A 24 17.49 -2.91 7.34
N GLY A 25 17.32 -3.52 8.52
CA GLY A 25 16.59 -4.78 8.65
C GLY A 25 15.08 -4.56 8.43
N LEU A 26 14.46 -5.45 7.65
CA LEU A 26 13.02 -5.47 7.45
C LEU A 26 12.34 -5.96 8.73
N PRO A 27 11.35 -5.23 9.26
CA PRO A 27 10.59 -5.70 10.40
C PRO A 27 9.59 -6.78 9.94
N GLU A 28 9.43 -7.82 10.75
CA GLU A 28 8.30 -8.74 10.64
C GLU A 28 7.16 -8.20 11.50
N LEU A 29 6.08 -7.71 10.88
CA LEU A 29 4.92 -7.08 11.53
C LEU A 29 3.62 -7.74 11.03
N LEU A 30 2.60 -7.93 11.86
CA LEU A 30 1.33 -8.60 11.47
C LEU A 30 0.06 -8.17 12.28
N PRO A 31 -0.93 -7.32 11.78
CA PRO A 31 -2.13 -6.48 12.28
C PRO A 31 -3.27 -6.96 13.25
N ASP A 32 -3.68 -6.08 14.22
CA ASP A 32 -4.68 -6.20 15.31
C ASP A 32 -5.59 -5.05 15.10
N GLN A 33 -6.62 -5.36 14.35
CA GLN A 33 -7.46 -4.37 13.75
C GLN A 33 -8.86 -4.93 13.82
N HIS A 34 -9.74 -4.14 14.41
CA HIS A 34 -11.14 -4.48 14.48
C HIS A 34 -11.75 -4.19 13.12
N PHE A 35 -11.95 -5.27 12.38
CA PHE A 35 -12.56 -5.25 11.08
C PHE A 35 -13.97 -5.83 11.17
N VAL A 36 -14.90 -5.22 10.43
CA VAL A 36 -16.23 -5.79 10.23
C VAL A 36 -16.16 -6.68 9.00
N LEU A 37 -16.47 -7.95 9.19
CA LEU A 37 -16.53 -8.94 8.13
C LEU A 37 -17.97 -9.01 7.62
N ASN A 38 -18.17 -8.66 6.36
CA ASN A 38 -19.43 -8.87 5.67
C ASN A 38 -19.25 -9.99 4.64
N LEU A 39 -20.15 -10.97 4.69
CA LEU A 39 -20.18 -12.07 3.74
C LEU A 39 -21.46 -11.95 2.90
N GLU A 40 -21.30 -11.95 1.58
CA GLU A 40 -22.44 -12.11 0.69
C GLU A 40 -23.01 -13.54 0.82
N GLN A 41 -24.34 -13.64 0.77
CA GLN A 41 -25.02 -14.92 0.82
C GLN A 41 -24.64 -15.81 -0.37
N PHE A 42 -24.22 -17.04 -0.09
CA PHE A 42 -23.93 -18.02 -1.13
C PHE A 42 -25.19 -18.39 -1.93
N ARG A 43 -25.21 -18.01 -3.20
CA ARG A 43 -26.26 -18.39 -4.17
C ARG A 43 -25.66 -19.37 -5.18
N PRO A 44 -25.93 -20.69 -5.08
CA PRO A 44 -25.45 -21.62 -6.08
C PRO A 44 -26.19 -21.36 -7.40
N GLU A 45 -25.55 -20.69 -8.35
CA GLU A 45 -26.09 -20.59 -9.71
C GLU A 45 -26.19 -22.00 -10.31
N ARG A 46 -27.40 -22.37 -10.72
CA ARG A 46 -27.66 -23.54 -11.55
C ARG A 46 -28.56 -23.11 -12.67
N GLU A 47 -28.04 -23.09 -13.89
CA GLU A 47 -28.73 -23.55 -15.10
C GLU A 47 -27.82 -23.48 -16.33
N GLY A 48 -27.83 -24.55 -17.15
CA GLY A 48 -27.38 -24.51 -18.55
C GLY A 48 -25.94 -24.91 -18.84
N LEU A 49 -25.77 -25.75 -19.88
CA LEU A 49 -24.49 -26.17 -20.45
C LEU A 49 -23.84 -25.02 -21.24
N THR A 50 -22.67 -24.53 -20.82
CA THR A 50 -21.44 -24.24 -21.63
C THR A 50 -20.43 -23.40 -20.83
N LEU A 51 -19.13 -23.74 -20.96
CA LEU A 51 -17.94 -23.28 -20.17
C LEU A 51 -17.74 -23.97 -18.81
N PRO A 52 -16.47 -24.15 -18.34
CA PRO A 52 -16.22 -24.72 -17.02
C PRO A 52 -16.95 -23.89 -15.96
N VAL A 53 -17.70 -24.60 -15.12
CA VAL A 53 -18.55 -24.04 -14.05
C VAL A 53 -17.74 -23.06 -13.21
N PRO A 54 -18.21 -21.81 -12.97
CA PRO A 54 -17.58 -20.93 -11.99
C PRO A 54 -17.55 -21.64 -10.64
N SER A 55 -16.36 -21.79 -10.06
CA SER A 55 -16.24 -22.37 -8.71
C SER A 55 -17.07 -21.52 -7.75
N PRO A 56 -17.90 -22.14 -6.89
CA PRO A 56 -18.67 -21.42 -5.90
C PRO A 56 -17.75 -20.51 -5.10
N SER A 57 -18.16 -19.24 -4.94
CA SER A 57 -17.39 -18.26 -4.19
C SER A 57 -18.26 -17.49 -3.23
N ILE A 58 -17.61 -16.91 -2.22
CA ILE A 58 -18.17 -15.82 -1.43
C ILE A 58 -17.31 -14.58 -1.67
N THR A 59 -17.96 -13.43 -1.73
CA THR A 59 -17.28 -12.14 -1.60
C THR A 59 -17.16 -11.83 -0.11
N ILE A 60 -15.94 -11.52 0.31
CA ILE A 60 -15.61 -11.11 1.65
C ILE A 60 -15.28 -9.63 1.61
N THR A 61 -16.06 -8.81 2.30
CA THR A 61 -15.83 -7.37 2.37
C THR A 61 -15.44 -6.98 3.79
N ILE A 62 -14.33 -6.27 3.90
CA ILE A 62 -13.79 -5.73 5.14
C ILE A 62 -13.89 -4.21 5.10
N THR A 63 -14.58 -3.64 6.07
CA THR A 63 -14.75 -2.18 6.19
C THR A 63 -14.18 -1.67 7.50
N SER A 64 -13.51 -0.52 7.47
CA SER A 64 -13.16 0.19 8.71
C SER A 64 -14.41 0.76 9.40
N PRO A 65 -14.39 0.97 10.72
CA PRO A 65 -15.54 1.53 11.45
C PRO A 65 -16.02 2.90 10.95
N ASP A 66 -15.13 3.69 10.34
CA ASP A 66 -15.44 5.00 9.77
C ASP A 66 -15.77 4.97 8.26
N GLY A 67 -15.77 3.78 7.64
CA GLY A 67 -16.04 3.58 6.21
C GLY A 67 -14.96 4.12 5.27
N THR A 68 -13.83 4.58 5.78
CA THR A 68 -12.74 5.15 4.95
C THR A 68 -11.89 4.10 4.24
N TYR A 69 -11.94 2.86 4.71
CA TYR A 69 -11.27 1.71 4.12
C TYR A 69 -12.29 0.63 3.82
N GLU A 70 -12.26 0.12 2.59
CA GLU A 70 -13.02 -1.05 2.15
C GLU A 70 -12.11 -1.96 1.33
N HIS A 71 -12.08 -3.24 1.67
CA HIS A 71 -11.36 -4.27 0.93
C HIS A 71 -12.27 -5.45 0.64
N SER A 72 -12.38 -5.82 -0.62
CA SER A 72 -13.21 -6.94 -1.07
C SER A 72 -12.34 -8.02 -1.69
N SER A 73 -12.54 -9.26 -1.25
CA SER A 73 -11.81 -10.44 -1.71
C SER A 73 -12.78 -11.54 -2.11
N VAL A 74 -12.47 -12.29 -3.17
CA VAL A 74 -13.29 -13.42 -3.60
C VAL A 74 -12.65 -14.72 -3.14
N ALA A 75 -13.37 -15.49 -2.32
CA ALA A 75 -12.91 -16.77 -1.81
C ALA A 75 -13.56 -17.93 -2.58
N HIS A 76 -12.74 -18.67 -3.33
CA HIS A 76 -13.16 -19.88 -4.06
C HIS A 76 -12.91 -21.19 -3.28
N SER A 77 -12.21 -21.13 -2.15
CA SER A 77 -11.83 -22.30 -1.34
C SER A 77 -12.79 -22.56 -0.18
N ILE A 78 -14.07 -22.24 -0.36
CA ILE A 78 -15.08 -22.31 0.69
C ILE A 78 -15.81 -23.64 0.71
N GLU A 79 -16.21 -24.08 1.89
CA GLU A 79 -17.20 -25.14 2.08
C GLU A 79 -18.43 -24.57 2.79
N ASN A 80 -19.62 -24.91 2.29
CA ASN A 80 -20.89 -24.58 2.93
C ASN A 80 -21.54 -25.86 3.45
N HIS A 81 -21.66 -25.97 4.77
CA HIS A 81 -22.40 -27.04 5.42
C HIS A 81 -23.61 -26.45 6.14
N GLN A 82 -24.80 -26.58 5.56
CA GLN A 82 -26.07 -26.16 6.16
C GLN A 82 -26.09 -24.69 6.59
N GLY A 83 -25.57 -23.79 5.75
CA GLY A 83 -25.53 -22.35 6.04
C GLY A 83 -24.34 -21.92 6.91
N HIS A 84 -23.45 -22.85 7.29
CA HIS A 84 -22.19 -22.52 7.94
C HIS A 84 -21.07 -22.51 6.90
N TYR A 85 -20.38 -21.39 6.81
CA TYR A 85 -19.25 -21.18 5.91
C TYR A 85 -17.95 -21.56 6.60
N TYR A 86 -17.18 -22.41 5.94
CA TYR A 86 -15.84 -22.81 6.39
C TYR A 86 -14.83 -22.26 5.41
N LEU A 87 -13.88 -21.49 5.95
CA LEU A 87 -12.75 -20.96 5.21
C LEU A 87 -11.46 -21.58 5.74
N PRO A 88 -10.50 -21.87 4.85
CA PRO A 88 -9.14 -22.18 5.23
C PRO A 88 -8.56 -21.09 6.15
N MET A 89 -7.78 -21.52 7.16
CA MET A 89 -7.27 -20.66 8.21
C MET A 89 -6.33 -19.55 7.70
N ASP A 90 -5.65 -19.77 6.57
CA ASP A 90 -4.82 -18.79 5.86
C ASP A 90 -5.62 -17.57 5.38
N TRP A 91 -6.96 -17.66 5.27
CA TRP A 91 -7.78 -16.47 5.05
C TRP A 91 -7.70 -15.47 6.21
N LEU A 92 -7.52 -15.93 7.45
CA LEU A 92 -7.32 -15.03 8.58
C LEU A 92 -5.99 -14.28 8.47
N GLU A 93 -4.94 -14.96 8.00
CA GLU A 93 -3.65 -14.32 7.73
C GLU A 93 -3.76 -13.33 6.57
N TYR A 94 -4.44 -13.68 5.49
CA TYR A 94 -4.61 -12.80 4.33
C TYR A 94 -5.46 -11.56 4.64
N LEU A 95 -6.63 -11.76 5.26
CA LEU A 95 -7.60 -10.70 5.49
C LEU A 95 -7.18 -9.72 6.59
N PHE A 96 -6.56 -10.25 7.65
CA PHE A 96 -6.22 -9.47 8.84
C PHE A 96 -4.72 -9.24 8.97
N ASN A 97 -3.92 -9.74 8.02
CA ASN A 97 -2.47 -9.69 8.06
C ASN A 97 -1.93 -10.22 9.41
N ALA A 98 -2.59 -11.22 9.98
CA ALA A 98 -2.30 -11.78 11.30
C ALA A 98 -1.37 -12.99 11.20
N ARG A 99 -0.74 -13.36 12.32
CA ARG A 99 0.03 -14.59 12.53
C ARG A 99 -0.90 -15.63 13.10
N VAL A 100 -1.20 -16.68 12.35
CA VAL A 100 -2.15 -17.70 12.82
C VAL A 100 -1.43 -19.02 13.00
N SER A 101 -1.58 -19.61 14.18
CA SER A 101 -1.04 -20.94 14.47
C SER A 101 -2.07 -21.79 15.17
N TYR A 102 -2.16 -23.05 14.78
CA TYR A 102 -3.05 -24.01 15.38
C TYR A 102 -2.24 -25.12 16.05
N ASN A 103 -2.45 -25.30 17.35
CA ASN A 103 -1.89 -26.40 18.11
C ASN A 103 -2.94 -27.50 18.23
N GLU A 104 -2.81 -28.55 17.42
CA GLU A 104 -3.75 -29.67 17.38
C GLU A 104 -3.81 -30.43 18.71
N ALA A 105 -2.67 -30.67 19.36
CA ALA A 105 -2.60 -31.42 20.61
C ALA A 105 -3.31 -30.71 21.77
N ALA A 106 -3.29 -29.39 21.78
CA ALA A 106 -3.98 -28.56 22.77
C ALA A 106 -5.39 -28.12 22.31
N ASN A 107 -5.73 -28.32 21.04
CA ASN A 107 -6.92 -27.76 20.40
C ASN A 107 -7.02 -26.24 20.58
N ILE A 108 -5.90 -25.52 20.38
CA ILE A 108 -5.82 -24.07 20.56
C ILE A 108 -5.45 -23.41 19.22
N LEU A 109 -6.31 -22.51 18.76
CA LEU A 109 -6.02 -21.56 17.69
C LEU A 109 -5.47 -20.27 18.32
N SER A 110 -4.23 -19.92 17.97
CA SER A 110 -3.59 -18.67 18.38
C SER A 110 -3.57 -17.72 17.21
N ILE A 111 -4.24 -16.59 17.37
CA ILE A 111 -4.25 -15.49 16.40
C ILE A 111 -3.46 -14.37 17.06
N GLN A 112 -2.28 -14.09 16.52
CA GLN A 112 -1.46 -12.98 16.95
C GLN A 112 -1.47 -11.90 15.89
N THR A 113 -1.70 -10.73 16.40
CA THR A 113 -1.82 -9.48 15.72
C THR A 113 -0.73 -8.54 16.33
N PRO A 114 -0.33 -7.39 15.77
CA PRO A 114 0.85 -6.64 16.06
C PRO A 114 0.42 -5.42 16.86
N ASP A 115 1.42 -4.73 17.30
CA ASP A 115 1.18 -3.54 18.05
C ASP A 115 1.03 -2.34 17.09
N PRO A 116 -0.10 -1.61 17.09
CA PRO A 116 -0.25 -0.37 16.32
C PRO A 116 0.83 0.66 16.65
N GLU A 117 1.30 0.71 17.89
CA GLU A 117 2.40 1.58 18.29
C GLU A 117 3.73 1.08 17.74
N GLN A 118 3.93 -0.24 17.65
CA GLN A 118 5.09 -0.81 16.97
C GLN A 118 5.06 -0.49 15.47
N ILE A 119 3.92 -0.62 14.80
CA ILE A 119 3.75 -0.23 13.39
C ILE A 119 4.07 1.25 13.19
N LYS A 120 3.50 2.14 14.00
CA LYS A 120 3.80 3.58 13.94
C LYS A 120 5.29 3.85 14.14
N SER A 121 5.92 3.16 15.09
CA SER A 121 7.34 3.32 15.36
C SER A 121 8.21 2.85 14.18
N GLU A 122 7.84 1.75 13.52
CA GLU A 122 8.54 1.21 12.37
C GLU A 122 8.35 2.05 11.11
N ILE A 123 7.12 2.55 10.87
CA ILE A 123 6.84 3.52 9.81
C ILE A 123 7.70 4.77 10.05
N ALA A 124 7.68 5.33 11.26
CA ALA A 124 8.50 6.47 11.60
C ALA A 124 9.99 6.18 11.42
N ARG A 125 10.46 4.98 11.77
CA ARG A 125 11.86 4.56 11.55
C ARG A 125 12.21 4.51 10.07
N ILE A 126 11.37 3.89 9.24
CA ILE A 126 11.54 3.78 7.78
C ILE A 126 11.52 5.17 7.15
N GLU A 127 10.49 5.98 7.43
CA GLU A 127 10.38 7.33 6.91
C GLU A 127 11.58 8.20 7.27
N ASN A 128 12.06 8.10 8.52
CA ASN A 128 13.24 8.84 8.99
C ASN A 128 14.52 8.46 8.25
N VAL A 129 14.66 7.21 7.81
CA VAL A 129 15.80 6.75 6.98
C VAL A 129 15.58 7.09 5.51
N LEU A 130 14.36 7.35 5.07
CA LEU A 130 14.08 7.79 3.70
C LEU A 130 14.22 9.30 3.50
N ILE A 131 14.32 10.11 4.56
CA ILE A 131 14.50 11.57 4.45
C ILE A 131 15.69 11.89 3.53
N PRO A 132 15.52 12.57 2.40
CA PRO A 132 16.64 12.86 1.50
C PRO A 132 17.63 13.88 2.09
N ASP A 133 18.93 13.61 1.96
CA ASP A 133 20.02 14.49 2.42
C ASP A 133 20.38 15.56 1.38
N SER A 134 19.91 15.40 0.13
CA SER A 134 20.07 16.36 -0.96
C SER A 134 18.82 16.50 -1.82
N SER A 135 18.72 17.61 -2.56
CA SER A 135 17.62 17.83 -3.49
C SER A 135 17.56 16.79 -4.61
N ASP A 136 18.71 16.36 -5.13
CA ASP A 136 18.81 15.28 -6.13
C ASP A 136 18.32 13.93 -5.59
N GLU A 137 18.60 13.64 -4.32
CA GLU A 137 18.15 12.42 -3.67
C GLU A 137 16.63 12.40 -3.48
N ALA A 138 16.01 13.56 -3.22
CA ALA A 138 14.55 13.67 -3.16
C ALA A 138 13.91 13.36 -4.53
N ILE A 139 14.48 13.88 -5.62
CA ILE A 139 14.05 13.58 -6.99
C ILE A 139 14.23 12.09 -7.32
N LYS A 140 15.35 11.48 -6.91
CA LYS A 140 15.60 10.04 -7.13
C LYS A 140 14.65 9.17 -6.32
N LEU A 141 14.31 9.56 -5.09
CA LEU A 141 13.35 8.84 -4.26
C LEU A 141 11.94 8.89 -4.86
N TRP A 142 11.50 10.08 -5.30
CA TRP A 142 10.27 10.26 -6.06
C TRP A 142 10.27 9.39 -7.33
N GLY A 143 11.35 9.47 -8.11
CA GLY A 143 11.52 8.72 -9.33
C GLY A 143 11.51 7.20 -9.15
N ARG A 144 12.16 6.70 -8.09
CA ARG A 144 12.08 5.29 -7.68
C ARG A 144 10.64 4.90 -7.41
N GLY A 145 9.89 5.73 -6.68
CA GLY A 145 8.48 5.53 -6.42
C GLY A 145 7.65 5.42 -7.70
N MET A 146 7.88 6.30 -8.68
CA MET A 146 7.21 6.23 -9.99
C MET A 146 7.55 4.95 -10.76
N GLN A 147 8.84 4.61 -10.86
CA GLN A 147 9.31 3.42 -11.59
C GLN A 147 8.85 2.10 -10.97
N THR A 148 8.64 2.08 -9.66
CA THR A 148 8.21 0.89 -8.91
C THR A 148 6.72 0.90 -8.54
N ARG A 149 5.97 1.91 -8.99
CA ARG A 149 4.55 2.13 -8.66
C ARG A 149 4.28 2.13 -7.15
N ASN A 150 5.22 2.70 -6.40
CA ASN A 150 5.23 2.70 -4.95
C ASN A 150 4.97 4.11 -4.42
N GLY A 151 3.73 4.36 -4.04
CA GLY A 151 3.28 5.62 -3.46
C GLY A 151 3.94 5.93 -2.12
N ALA A 152 4.31 4.93 -1.31
CA ALA A 152 4.99 5.18 -0.04
C ALA A 152 6.38 5.81 -0.25
N LEU A 153 7.11 5.41 -1.28
CA LEU A 153 8.39 6.04 -1.65
C LEU A 153 8.17 7.47 -2.17
N GLN A 154 7.13 7.68 -2.98
CA GLN A 154 6.77 9.03 -3.44
C GLN A 154 6.40 9.94 -2.27
N TYR A 155 5.55 9.45 -1.36
CA TYR A 155 5.12 10.14 -0.14
C TYR A 155 6.31 10.50 0.77
N ALA A 156 7.28 9.60 0.90
CA ALA A 156 8.49 9.87 1.68
C ALA A 156 9.28 11.08 1.13
N ALA A 157 9.26 11.31 -0.19
CA ALA A 157 9.89 12.46 -0.83
C ALA A 157 9.09 13.77 -0.70
N LEU A 158 7.80 13.72 -0.33
CA LEU A 158 6.94 14.89 -0.21
C LEU A 158 7.17 15.66 1.08
N SER A 159 6.99 16.99 1.00
CA SER A 159 6.93 17.89 2.15
C SER A 159 5.71 17.57 3.04
N PRO A 160 5.72 17.97 4.33
CA PRO A 160 4.58 17.75 5.22
C PRO A 160 3.24 18.25 4.65
N GLN A 161 3.26 19.39 3.94
CA GLN A 161 2.07 19.96 3.31
C GLN A 161 1.55 19.08 2.17
N LEU A 162 2.43 18.60 1.28
CA LEU A 162 2.03 17.72 0.17
C LEU A 162 1.65 16.32 0.65
N ARG A 163 2.26 15.82 1.73
CA ARG A 163 1.84 14.59 2.40
C ARG A 163 0.40 14.68 2.89
N GLN A 164 0.03 15.79 3.53
CA GLN A 164 -1.35 16.01 3.95
C GLN A 164 -2.32 15.98 2.76
N ALA A 165 -1.94 16.53 1.60
CA ALA A 165 -2.75 16.43 0.39
C ALA A 165 -2.89 14.98 -0.10
N ALA A 166 -1.78 14.22 -0.13
CA ALA A 166 -1.79 12.80 -0.48
C ALA A 166 -2.67 11.96 0.46
N ASP A 167 -2.62 12.23 1.77
CA ASP A 167 -3.41 11.50 2.78
C ASP A 167 -4.92 11.69 2.62
N GLN A 168 -5.34 12.80 2.02
CA GLN A 168 -6.74 13.11 1.74
C GLN A 168 -7.19 12.65 0.34
N SER A 169 -6.28 12.11 -0.49
CA SER A 169 -6.58 11.70 -1.85
C SER A 169 -7.38 10.39 -1.87
N PRO A 170 -8.61 10.37 -2.43
CA PRO A 170 -9.37 9.12 -2.61
C PRO A 170 -8.62 8.11 -3.46
N TYR A 171 -7.87 8.58 -4.47
CA TYR A 171 -7.03 7.73 -5.32
C TYR A 171 -6.04 6.92 -4.48
N VAL A 172 -5.29 7.57 -3.58
CA VAL A 172 -4.30 6.89 -2.73
C VAL A 172 -4.95 5.86 -1.81
N ARG A 173 -6.13 6.20 -1.26
CA ARG A 173 -6.89 5.31 -0.36
C ARG A 173 -7.42 4.08 -1.08
N GLN A 174 -7.89 4.24 -2.30
CA GLN A 174 -8.47 3.15 -3.11
C GLN A 174 -7.41 2.33 -3.86
N SER A 175 -6.26 2.93 -4.19
CA SER A 175 -5.18 2.24 -4.89
C SER A 175 -4.23 1.48 -3.97
N TYR A 176 -4.47 1.49 -2.65
CA TYR A 176 -3.59 0.88 -1.66
C TYR A 176 -2.13 1.34 -1.80
N TRP A 177 -1.92 2.64 -2.01
CA TRP A 177 -0.60 3.24 -2.23
C TRP A 177 0.12 2.77 -3.51
N VAL A 178 -0.58 2.11 -4.43
CA VAL A 178 -0.06 1.85 -5.78
C VAL A 178 -0.28 3.09 -6.63
N THR A 179 0.75 3.55 -7.33
CA THR A 179 0.71 4.77 -8.16
C THR A 179 0.90 4.47 -9.64
N GLY A 180 0.30 5.30 -10.49
CA GLY A 180 0.35 5.19 -11.94
C GLY A 180 -0.68 4.21 -12.52
N CYS A 181 -0.57 3.94 -13.83
CA CYS A 181 -1.48 3.07 -14.57
C CYS A 181 -0.93 1.66 -14.75
N SER A 182 -1.78 0.71 -15.17
CA SER A 182 -1.36 -0.67 -15.52
C SER A 182 -0.30 -0.69 -16.63
N SER A 183 -0.37 0.27 -17.55
CA SER A 183 0.58 0.61 -18.61
C SER A 183 0.35 2.07 -19.03
N PRO A 184 1.37 2.83 -19.47
CA PRO A 184 2.80 2.48 -19.57
C PRO A 184 3.54 2.33 -18.23
N GLN A 185 4.78 1.87 -18.27
CA GLN A 185 5.74 1.91 -17.16
C GLN A 185 6.66 3.13 -17.31
N VAL A 186 7.09 3.68 -16.17
CA VAL A 186 8.08 4.76 -16.15
C VAL A 186 9.46 4.17 -16.42
N GLY A 187 10.09 4.60 -17.51
CA GLY A 187 11.46 4.22 -17.86
C GLY A 187 12.51 5.03 -17.09
N LEU A 188 13.72 5.12 -17.63
CA LEU A 188 14.82 5.83 -16.97
C LEU A 188 14.50 7.33 -16.83
N ILE A 189 14.60 7.84 -15.60
CA ILE A 189 14.37 9.25 -15.30
C ILE A 189 15.64 10.05 -15.55
N THR A 190 15.50 11.13 -16.30
CA THR A 190 16.56 12.09 -16.64
C THR A 190 16.25 13.44 -16.03
N ILE A 191 17.23 14.07 -15.39
CA ILE A 191 17.13 15.47 -14.96
C ILE A 191 17.50 16.35 -16.14
N GLU A 192 16.51 16.99 -16.75
CA GLU A 192 16.68 17.88 -17.90
C GLU A 192 17.18 19.26 -17.47
N SER A 193 16.68 19.75 -16.34
CA SER A 193 17.11 21.04 -15.80
C SER A 193 17.13 21.03 -14.27
N ARG A 194 18.09 21.79 -13.72
CA ARG A 194 18.27 22.05 -12.29
C ARG A 194 18.52 23.54 -12.13
N ASN A 195 17.55 24.26 -11.60
CA ASN A 195 17.60 25.70 -11.40
C ASN A 195 17.60 26.03 -9.91
N GLU A 196 18.71 26.57 -9.41
CA GLU A 196 18.83 26.97 -8.00
C GLU A 196 18.05 28.27 -7.78
N LEU A 197 16.93 28.18 -7.05
CA LEU A 197 16.11 29.34 -6.71
C LEU A 197 16.66 30.05 -5.46
N SER A 198 17.28 29.29 -4.56
CA SER A 198 18.01 29.76 -3.36
C SER A 198 18.84 28.62 -2.76
N ASP A 199 19.62 28.90 -1.71
CA ASP A 199 20.40 27.88 -0.96
C ASP A 199 19.54 26.74 -0.38
N THR A 200 18.24 26.96 -0.23
CA THR A 200 17.30 25.98 0.34
C THR A 200 16.20 25.59 -0.63
N LYS A 201 16.24 26.03 -1.90
CA LYS A 201 15.19 25.72 -2.90
C LYS A 201 15.79 25.52 -4.28
N VAL A 202 15.44 24.40 -4.90
CA VAL A 202 15.89 24.04 -6.25
C VAL A 202 14.68 23.58 -7.06
N GLU A 203 14.54 24.14 -8.25
CA GLU A 203 13.55 23.72 -9.23
C GLU A 203 14.15 22.68 -10.18
N TYR A 204 13.42 21.61 -10.42
CA TYR A 204 13.80 20.54 -11.33
C TYR A 204 12.80 20.41 -12.47
N THR A 205 13.31 20.16 -13.66
CA THR A 205 12.56 19.52 -14.74
C THR A 205 13.14 18.14 -14.95
N ILE A 206 12.30 17.11 -14.88
CA ILE A 206 12.68 15.74 -15.19
C ILE A 206 11.89 15.23 -16.39
N SER A 207 12.48 14.31 -17.14
CA SER A 207 11.82 13.58 -18.21
C SER A 207 11.97 12.08 -18.03
N PHE A 208 11.06 11.31 -18.61
CA PHE A 208 11.20 9.87 -18.69
C PHE A 208 10.41 9.30 -19.87
N PRO A 209 10.90 8.21 -20.49
CA PRO A 209 10.16 7.51 -21.51
C PRO A 209 9.04 6.67 -20.87
N GLU A 210 7.89 6.67 -21.51
CA GLU A 210 6.80 5.75 -21.21
C GLU A 210 7.03 4.42 -21.96
N ILE A 211 7.22 3.35 -21.21
CA ILE A 211 7.56 2.03 -21.73
C ILE A 211 6.33 1.13 -21.70
N PHE A 212 5.92 0.63 -22.86
CA PHE A 212 4.89 -0.41 -22.96
C PHE A 212 5.39 -1.51 -23.90
N SER A 213 5.23 -2.77 -23.49
CA SER A 213 5.72 -3.93 -24.25
C SER A 213 7.20 -3.83 -24.67
N GLY A 214 8.04 -3.21 -23.82
CA GLY A 214 9.47 -2.99 -24.08
C GLY A 214 9.79 -1.89 -25.09
N GLN A 215 8.80 -1.13 -25.57
CA GLN A 215 8.98 -0.03 -26.52
C GLN A 215 8.65 1.31 -25.86
N THR A 216 9.46 2.32 -26.19
CA THR A 216 9.19 3.72 -25.82
C THR A 216 8.06 4.27 -26.68
N HIS A 217 7.05 4.86 -26.05
CA HIS A 217 5.88 5.43 -26.73
C HIS A 217 5.92 6.95 -26.75
N ALA A 218 5.92 7.57 -25.58
CA ALA A 218 6.06 9.01 -25.40
C ALA A 218 7.15 9.33 -24.38
N ILE A 219 7.51 10.62 -24.27
CA ILE A 219 8.34 11.13 -23.20
C ILE A 219 7.44 12.03 -22.35
N ALA A 220 7.28 11.67 -21.09
CA ALA A 220 6.59 12.49 -20.11
C ALA A 220 7.61 13.41 -19.42
N THR A 221 7.11 14.56 -18.97
CA THR A 221 7.92 15.59 -18.29
C THR A 221 7.21 16.01 -17.02
N GLU A 222 7.96 16.13 -15.93
CA GLU A 222 7.50 16.71 -14.68
C GLU A 222 8.36 17.90 -14.29
N LYS A 223 7.73 18.86 -13.61
CA LYS A 223 8.39 20.02 -13.06
C LYS A 223 8.03 20.16 -11.59
N MET A 224 9.02 20.29 -10.73
CA MET A 224 8.82 20.32 -9.29
C MET A 224 9.84 21.21 -8.58
N VAL A 225 9.45 21.71 -7.41
CA VAL A 225 10.33 22.46 -6.51
C VAL A 225 10.65 21.59 -5.31
N VAL A 226 11.95 21.47 -5.03
CA VAL A 226 12.48 20.77 -3.87
C VAL A 226 13.02 21.79 -2.90
N GLU A 227 12.63 21.67 -1.64
CA GLU A 227 12.95 22.61 -0.58
C GLU A 227 13.56 21.89 0.63
N LYS A 228 14.57 22.53 1.22
CA LYS A 228 15.14 22.10 2.49
C LYS A 228 14.19 22.51 3.62
N LEU A 229 13.61 21.53 4.32
CA LEU A 229 12.65 21.73 5.39
C LEU A 229 13.06 20.96 6.65
N SER A 230 12.57 21.40 7.81
CA SER A 230 12.62 20.61 9.04
C SER A 230 11.32 19.83 9.19
N SER A 231 11.41 18.51 9.28
CA SER A 231 10.30 17.59 9.50
C SER A 231 10.64 16.64 10.64
N ASN A 232 9.76 16.53 11.65
CA ASN A 232 9.92 15.65 12.81
C ASN A 232 11.29 15.79 13.53
N GLY A 233 11.81 17.03 13.63
CA GLY A 233 13.08 17.32 14.30
C GLY A 233 14.33 16.96 13.50
N ARG A 234 14.18 16.62 12.21
CA ARG A 234 15.28 16.41 11.27
C ARG A 234 15.17 17.35 10.08
N GLU A 235 16.29 17.88 9.62
CA GLU A 235 16.33 18.57 8.34
C GLU A 235 16.43 17.57 7.20
N GLY A 236 15.79 17.87 6.08
CA GLY A 236 15.88 17.09 4.85
C GLY A 236 15.40 17.90 3.65
N TRP A 237 15.56 17.31 2.47
CA TRP A 237 15.08 17.89 1.22
C TRP A 237 13.80 17.19 0.78
N PHE A 238 12.76 17.98 0.50
CA PHE A 238 11.45 17.46 0.17
C PHE A 238 10.87 18.18 -1.03
N ILE A 239 10.09 17.48 -1.83
CA ILE A 239 9.27 18.10 -2.87
C ILE A 239 8.21 18.96 -2.16
N SER A 240 8.30 20.28 -2.34
CA SER A 240 7.36 21.24 -1.75
C SER A 240 6.32 21.72 -2.74
N GLN A 241 6.55 21.53 -4.04
CA GLN A 241 5.59 21.90 -5.08
C GLN A 241 5.72 20.99 -6.31
N LEU A 242 4.60 20.54 -6.85
CA LEU A 242 4.50 19.98 -8.20
C LEU A 242 3.97 21.07 -9.14
N VAL A 243 4.84 21.61 -9.98
CA VAL A 243 4.52 22.69 -10.93
C VAL A 243 3.88 22.11 -12.20
N GLN A 244 4.34 20.94 -12.62
CA GLN A 244 3.77 20.17 -13.73
C GLN A 244 3.86 18.68 -13.37
N SER A 245 2.71 18.01 -13.37
CA SER A 245 2.61 16.56 -13.13
C SER A 245 2.38 15.82 -14.44
N SER A 246 2.90 14.59 -14.51
CA SER A 246 2.68 13.67 -15.62
C SER A 246 1.52 12.69 -15.37
N GLY A 247 0.94 12.68 -14.16
CA GLY A 247 -0.08 11.71 -13.74
C GLY A 247 0.48 10.38 -13.21
N TYR A 248 1.81 10.22 -13.11
CA TYR A 248 2.45 9.08 -12.44
C TYR A 248 2.72 9.32 -10.95
N GLY A 249 2.51 10.55 -10.51
CA GLY A 249 2.65 10.99 -9.14
C GLY A 249 1.56 10.45 -8.20
N ILE A 250 1.86 10.35 -6.91
CA ILE A 250 0.86 10.06 -5.86
C ILE A 250 -0.17 11.19 -5.67
N ILE A 251 0.17 12.39 -6.13
CA ILE A 251 -0.69 13.56 -6.14
C ILE A 251 -0.74 14.12 -7.57
N ASP A 252 -1.95 14.37 -8.06
CA ASP A 252 -2.12 15.03 -9.35
C ASP A 252 -1.83 16.53 -9.19
N GLY A 253 -1.05 17.06 -10.13
CA GLY A 253 -0.83 18.49 -10.24
C GLY A 253 -2.10 19.11 -10.78
N ASP A 254 -2.84 19.78 -9.88
CA ASP A 254 -4.16 20.40 -10.10
C ASP A 254 -5.35 19.40 -10.03
N ASN A 255 -6.34 19.77 -9.22
CA ASN A 255 -7.41 18.95 -8.65
C ASN A 255 -8.51 18.51 -9.65
N SER A 256 -8.23 18.43 -10.94
CA SER A 256 -9.23 18.07 -11.94
C SER A 256 -8.67 17.04 -12.90
N LEU A 257 -8.89 15.76 -12.64
CA LEU A 257 -9.08 14.70 -13.65
C LEU A 257 -9.23 13.32 -12.98
N MET A 258 -10.17 13.18 -12.04
CA MET A 258 -10.81 11.88 -11.79
C MET A 258 -12.27 12.16 -11.41
N ASP A 259 -13.09 12.42 -12.43
CA ASP A 259 -14.50 12.07 -12.32
C ASP A 259 -14.50 10.56 -12.10
N SER A 260 -14.81 10.16 -10.87
CA SER A 260 -15.10 8.78 -10.51
C SER A 260 -16.15 8.27 -11.49
N GLN A 261 -15.73 7.39 -12.40
CA GLN A 261 -16.68 6.50 -13.04
C GLN A 261 -17.28 5.66 -11.92
N ASN A 262 -18.51 6.02 -11.54
CA ASN A 262 -19.39 5.21 -10.72
C ASN A 262 -19.38 3.80 -11.30
N ALA A 263 -18.80 2.86 -10.57
CA ALA A 263 -19.15 1.46 -10.76
C ALA A 263 -20.57 1.31 -10.20
N ASP A 264 -21.51 1.00 -11.09
CA ASP A 264 -22.88 0.63 -10.76
C ASP A 264 -22.90 -0.40 -9.63
N ILE A 265 -23.48 -0.03 -8.49
CA ILE A 265 -23.87 -0.97 -7.43
C ILE A 265 -25.32 -1.34 -7.70
N ASP A 266 -25.51 -2.33 -8.56
CA ASP A 266 -26.73 -3.13 -8.56
C ASP A 266 -26.55 -4.24 -7.53
N GLY A 267 -27.39 -4.29 -6.49
CA GLY A 267 -27.39 -5.43 -5.58
C GLY A 267 -28.17 -5.19 -4.30
N ASP A 268 -29.48 -5.45 -4.32
CA ASP A 268 -30.29 -5.72 -3.14
C ASP A 268 -29.97 -7.12 -2.58
N GLY A 269 -28.76 -7.29 -2.07
CA GLY A 269 -28.34 -8.46 -1.28
C GLY A 269 -28.57 -8.20 0.21
N GLN A 270 -29.18 -9.14 0.93
CA GLN A 270 -29.17 -9.11 2.39
C GLN A 270 -27.86 -9.75 2.86
N ASP A 271 -26.97 -8.93 3.43
CA ASP A 271 -25.67 -9.36 3.94
C ASP A 271 -25.77 -9.99 5.33
N GLU A 272 -24.88 -10.94 5.62
CA GLU A 272 -24.65 -11.45 6.98
C GLU A 272 -23.39 -10.79 7.56
N THR A 273 -23.55 -10.10 8.70
CA THR A 273 -22.45 -9.41 9.39
C THR A 273 -21.89 -10.26 10.54
N VAL A 274 -20.57 -10.43 10.58
CA VAL A 274 -19.87 -11.05 11.71
C VAL A 274 -18.78 -10.10 12.23
N GLN A 275 -18.75 -9.87 13.55
CA GLN A 275 -17.67 -9.14 14.20
C GLN A 275 -16.65 -10.11 14.78
N ILE A 276 -15.39 -10.02 14.34
CA ILE A 276 -14.29 -10.78 14.92
C ILE A 276 -13.57 -9.88 15.93
N THR A 277 -13.53 -10.32 17.19
CA THR A 277 -12.80 -9.63 18.27
C THR A 277 -11.69 -10.54 18.75
N GLY A 278 -10.42 -10.11 18.61
CA GLY A 278 -9.28 -10.78 19.22
C GLY A 278 -9.24 -10.50 20.72
N ASN A 279 -9.40 -11.54 21.55
CA ASN A 279 -9.29 -11.41 23.00
C ASN A 279 -7.84 -11.60 23.45
N ASN A 280 -7.26 -10.58 24.06
CA ASN A 280 -5.99 -10.68 24.79
C ASN A 280 -6.30 -10.83 26.30
N GLU A 281 -6.69 -12.03 26.73
CA GLU A 281 -6.81 -12.32 28.16
C GLU A 281 -5.42 -12.42 28.80
N GLN A 282 -4.97 -11.35 29.44
CA GLN A 282 -3.94 -11.44 30.47
C GLN A 282 -4.52 -12.24 31.65
N SER A 283 -4.00 -13.45 31.82
CA SER A 283 -4.30 -14.31 32.97
C SER A 283 -3.78 -13.65 34.26
N VAL A 284 -4.69 -13.05 35.03
CA VAL A 284 -4.43 -12.67 36.43
C VAL A 284 -4.78 -13.86 37.33
N GLU A 285 -3.74 -14.61 37.67
CA GLU A 285 -3.76 -15.68 38.65
C GLU A 285 -4.16 -15.12 40.03
N THR A 286 -5.43 -15.28 40.40
CA THR A 286 -5.90 -14.91 41.74
C THR A 286 -5.85 -16.13 42.65
N ASN A 287 -4.75 -16.23 43.41
CA ASN A 287 -4.64 -17.11 44.57
C ASN A 287 -5.83 -16.91 45.53
N ARG A 288 -6.71 -17.91 45.66
CA ARG A 288 -7.58 -18.04 46.84
C ARG A 288 -7.23 -19.30 47.62
N LYS A 289 -6.60 -19.01 48.77
CA LYS A 289 -6.32 -19.90 49.89
C LYS A 289 -7.53 -20.77 50.25
N LYS A 290 -7.23 -22.05 50.49
CA LYS A 290 -8.00 -22.96 51.35
C LYS A 290 -8.40 -22.29 52.66
N ARG A 291 -9.68 -22.38 53.01
CA ARG A 291 -10.17 -22.78 54.34
C ARG A 291 -11.56 -23.36 54.20
#